data_AF-A0A9D1XKC7-F1
#
_entry.id   AF-A0A9D1XKC7-F1
#
_cell.length_a   1.000
_cell.length_b   1.000
_cell.length_c   1.000
_cell.angle_alpha   90.00
_cell.angle_beta   90.00
_cell.angle_gamma   90.00
#
_symmetry.space_group_name_H-M   'P 1'
#
loop_
_entity.id
_entity.type
_entity.pdbx_description
1 polymer ?
#
loop_
_entity_poly.entity_id
_entity_poly.type
_entity_poly.pdbx_seq_one_letter_code
_entity_poly.pdbx_strand_id
1 'polypeptide(L)'
;EFPIQRAEVLKTLTSDDYENTIIEVIKWPLSTIRLTSESKDELIALSNKILEAWRNYNAPVLDIISHTGDTPHNTITPIARKKGDKYQIDLVLRNNRTSDQYPDGIFHPHQESHHIKKENIGLIEVMGLAILPARLKDELQLLSDCLLNKINIKDYPQLEKHYDWYLKLLDEFTITEDNVTDILKEAVAIKFVTVLEDAGVFKMDQQGIDALTSFVEMVLKGE
;
A
#
# COMPACT_ATOMS: atom_id res chain seq x y z
N GLU A 1 -7.02 -17.34 0.84
CA GLU A 1 -6.77 -16.27 1.82
C GLU A 1 -5.95 -15.17 1.15
N PHE A 2 -6.22 -13.89 1.40
CA PHE A 2 -5.43 -12.80 0.81
C PHE A 2 -4.12 -12.58 1.60
N PRO A 3 -3.02 -12.12 0.95
CA PRO A 3 -1.74 -11.88 1.62
C PRO A 3 -1.84 -11.03 2.90
N ILE A 4 -2.63 -9.95 2.90
CA ILE A 4 -2.82 -9.07 4.07
C ILE A 4 -3.26 -9.84 5.33
N GLN A 5 -3.98 -10.94 5.19
CA GLN A 5 -4.51 -11.70 6.33
C GLN A 5 -3.41 -12.42 7.13
N ARG A 6 -2.26 -12.66 6.48
CA ARG A 6 -1.05 -13.26 7.07
C ARG A 6 0.00 -12.22 7.48
N ALA A 7 -0.31 -10.93 7.37
CA ALA A 7 0.60 -9.86 7.75
C ALA A 7 0.99 -9.99 9.22
N GLU A 8 2.28 -9.77 9.48
CA GLU A 8 2.88 -9.77 10.82
C GLU A 8 2.27 -8.64 11.66
N VAL A 9 2.05 -8.88 12.95
CA VAL A 9 1.60 -7.84 13.89
C VAL A 9 2.82 -7.10 14.42
N LEU A 10 2.84 -5.78 14.28
CA LEU A 10 3.91 -4.92 14.79
C LEU A 10 3.63 -4.44 16.22
N LYS A 11 2.38 -4.07 16.49
CA LYS A 11 1.93 -3.60 17.80
C LYS A 11 0.53 -4.13 18.07
N THR A 12 0.27 -4.47 19.33
CA THR A 12 -1.07 -4.77 19.84
C THR A 12 -1.41 -3.72 20.89
N LEU A 13 -2.59 -3.12 20.76
CA LEU A 13 -3.10 -2.06 21.62
C LEU A 13 -4.37 -2.55 22.32
N THR A 14 -4.63 -2.02 23.51
CA THR A 14 -5.81 -2.35 24.33
C THR A 14 -6.55 -1.07 24.67
N SER A 15 -7.87 -1.20 24.90
CA SER A 15 -8.73 -0.08 25.28
C SER A 15 -9.74 -0.57 26.31
N ASP A 16 -9.85 0.16 27.43
CA ASP A 16 -10.83 -0.15 28.48
C ASP A 16 -12.27 -0.01 27.97
N ASP A 17 -12.52 0.90 27.02
CA ASP A 17 -13.83 1.03 26.35
C ASP A 17 -14.16 -0.12 25.39
N TYR A 18 -13.18 -0.95 25.02
CA TYR A 18 -13.30 -2.01 24.00
C TYR A 18 -12.55 -3.30 24.41
N GLU A 19 -12.78 -3.78 25.64
CA GLU A 19 -12.01 -4.88 26.26
C GLU A 19 -12.02 -6.19 25.44
N ASN A 20 -13.08 -6.44 24.65
CA ASN A 20 -13.22 -7.66 23.83
C ASN A 20 -12.67 -7.50 22.40
N THR A 21 -12.11 -6.34 22.06
CA THR A 21 -11.60 -6.04 20.73
C THR A 21 -10.08 -5.94 20.75
N ILE A 22 -9.42 -6.84 20.01
CA ILE A 22 -7.98 -6.79 19.76
C ILE A 22 -7.72 -5.74 18.67
N ILE A 23 -6.80 -4.82 18.94
CA ILE A 23 -6.42 -3.72 18.04
C ILE A 23 -4.95 -3.90 17.67
N GLU A 24 -4.64 -4.01 16.38
CA GLU A 24 -3.31 -4.33 15.90
C GLU A 24 -2.86 -3.35 14.81
N VAL A 25 -1.63 -2.86 14.92
CA VAL A 25 -0.91 -2.28 13.78
C VAL A 25 -0.15 -3.41 13.11
N ILE A 26 -0.39 -3.63 11.81
CA ILE A 26 0.21 -4.74 11.06
C ILE A 26 1.32 -4.24 10.13
N LYS A 27 2.28 -5.12 9.85
CA LYS A 27 3.36 -4.90 8.88
C LYS A 27 2.80 -5.04 7.48
N TRP A 28 2.36 -3.92 6.93
CA TRP A 28 1.76 -3.86 5.60
C TRP A 28 2.16 -2.55 4.92
N PRO A 29 2.48 -2.53 3.61
CA PRO A 29 2.93 -1.31 2.91
C PRO A 29 1.98 -0.11 3.06
N LEU A 30 0.67 -0.40 3.14
CA LEU A 30 -0.36 0.57 3.41
C LEU A 30 -0.64 0.64 4.91
N SER A 31 -0.79 1.84 5.45
CA SER A 31 -1.06 2.09 6.86
C SER A 31 -2.38 1.46 7.29
N THR A 32 -2.29 0.36 8.04
CA THR A 32 -3.44 -0.52 8.30
C THR A 32 -3.59 -0.80 9.79
N ILE A 33 -4.80 -0.59 10.29
CA ILE A 33 -5.22 -0.94 11.65
C ILE A 33 -6.15 -2.15 11.55
N ARG A 34 -5.79 -3.25 12.19
CA ARG A 34 -6.58 -4.48 12.24
C ARG A 34 -7.35 -4.55 13.55
N LEU A 35 -8.65 -4.74 13.46
CA LEU A 35 -9.52 -4.95 14.61
C LEU A 35 -10.09 -6.37 14.56
N THR A 36 -10.07 -7.09 15.68
CA THR A 36 -10.64 -8.43 15.81
C THR A 36 -11.49 -8.54 17.06
N SER A 37 -12.76 -8.93 16.92
CA SER A 37 -13.69 -9.08 18.05
C SER A 37 -14.72 -10.17 17.78
N GLU A 38 -15.30 -10.70 18.84
CA GLU A 38 -16.51 -11.54 18.77
C GLU A 38 -17.77 -10.69 18.57
N SER A 39 -17.73 -9.41 18.97
CA SER A 39 -18.82 -8.44 18.83
C SER A 39 -18.69 -7.65 17.53
N LYS A 40 -19.69 -7.78 16.64
CA LYS A 40 -19.79 -6.92 15.45
C LYS A 40 -20.00 -5.45 15.83
N ASP A 41 -20.80 -5.20 16.86
CA ASP A 41 -21.19 -3.84 17.24
C ASP A 41 -20.00 -3.07 17.80
N GLU A 42 -19.13 -3.71 18.58
CA GLU A 42 -17.86 -3.11 19.02
C GLU A 42 -16.94 -2.80 17.84
N LEU A 43 -16.80 -3.72 16.86
CA LEU A 43 -15.99 -3.45 15.67
C LEU A 43 -16.52 -2.27 14.88
N ILE A 44 -17.84 -2.18 14.69
CA ILE A 44 -18.47 -1.07 13.96
C ILE A 44 -18.25 0.24 14.72
N ALA A 45 -18.48 0.25 16.04
CA ALA A 45 -18.30 1.43 16.88
C ALA A 45 -16.85 1.94 16.86
N LEU A 46 -15.88 1.06 17.08
CA LEU A 46 -14.46 1.43 17.06
C LEU A 46 -13.98 1.83 15.65
N SER A 47 -14.45 1.14 14.60
CA SER A 47 -14.12 1.52 13.22
C SER A 47 -14.64 2.92 12.87
N ASN A 48 -15.85 3.27 13.32
CA ASN A 48 -16.40 4.61 13.15
C ASN A 48 -15.62 5.64 13.97
N LYS A 49 -15.24 5.33 15.22
CA LYS A 49 -14.40 6.20 16.06
C LYS A 49 -13.07 6.53 15.36
N ILE A 50 -12.40 5.51 14.81
CA ILE A 50 -11.16 5.66 14.04
C ILE A 50 -11.38 6.48 12.77
N LEU A 51 -12.44 6.21 12.01
CA LEU A 51 -12.76 6.97 10.79
C LEU A 51 -12.98 8.46 11.07
N GLU A 52 -13.79 8.78 12.08
CA GLU A 52 -14.09 10.17 12.44
C GLU A 52 -12.85 10.91 12.94
N ALA A 53 -12.02 10.27 13.75
CA ALA A 53 -10.74 10.86 14.15
C ALA A 53 -9.80 11.04 12.95
N TRP A 54 -9.68 10.02 12.09
CA TRP A 54 -8.84 10.09 10.89
C TRP A 54 -9.27 11.21 9.96
N ARG A 55 -10.58 11.39 9.74
CA ARG A 55 -11.15 12.47 8.92
C ARG A 55 -10.74 13.86 9.39
N ASN A 56 -10.39 14.03 10.65
CA ASN A 56 -9.98 15.31 11.22
C ASN A 56 -8.47 15.39 11.55
N TYR A 57 -7.76 14.27 11.41
CA TYR A 57 -6.35 14.15 11.80
C TYR A 57 -5.41 14.91 10.85
N ASN A 58 -4.46 15.65 11.43
CA ASN A 58 -3.41 16.33 10.71
C ASN A 58 -2.04 15.97 11.32
N ALA A 59 -1.09 15.65 10.46
CA ALA A 59 0.33 15.54 10.80
C ALA A 59 1.14 16.15 9.64
N PRO A 60 1.28 17.48 9.57
CA PRO A 60 1.96 18.16 8.46
C PRO A 60 3.41 17.71 8.25
N VAL A 61 4.09 17.26 9.31
CA VAL A 61 5.45 16.70 9.24
C VAL A 61 5.53 15.37 8.47
N LEU A 62 4.39 14.73 8.22
CA LEU A 62 4.24 13.51 7.41
C LEU A 62 3.43 13.79 6.13
N ASP A 63 3.25 15.05 5.75
CA ASP A 63 2.40 15.51 4.65
C ASP A 63 0.89 15.19 4.78
N ILE A 64 0.47 14.68 5.95
CA ILE A 64 -0.92 14.36 6.24
C ILE A 64 -1.65 15.65 6.64
N ILE A 65 -2.56 16.09 5.78
CA ILE A 65 -3.51 17.16 6.06
C ILE A 65 -4.90 16.66 5.71
N SER A 66 -5.84 16.79 6.65
CA SER A 66 -7.20 16.26 6.49
C SER A 66 -8.05 17.07 5.52
N HIS A 67 -7.84 18.38 5.43
CA HIS A 67 -8.66 19.27 4.62
C HIS A 67 -7.84 20.37 3.91
N THR A 68 -8.34 20.83 2.76
CA THR A 68 -7.89 22.08 2.13
C THR A 68 -9.10 22.92 1.78
N GLY A 69 -9.31 24.02 2.51
CA GLY A 69 -10.61 24.67 2.56
C GLY A 69 -11.67 23.68 3.03
N ASP A 70 -12.76 23.54 2.28
CA ASP A 70 -13.85 22.61 2.56
C ASP A 70 -13.65 21.22 1.94
N THR A 71 -12.53 20.97 1.25
CA THR A 71 -12.28 19.68 0.58
C THR A 71 -11.66 18.67 1.55
N PRO A 72 -12.34 17.57 1.90
CA PRO A 72 -11.79 16.50 2.74
C PRO A 72 -10.86 15.57 1.95
N HIS A 73 -9.75 15.17 2.55
CA HIS A 73 -8.73 14.30 1.95
C HIS A 73 -8.64 12.93 2.61
N ASN A 74 -8.90 12.85 3.92
CA ASN A 74 -8.74 11.63 4.70
C ASN A 74 -9.97 10.71 4.58
N THR A 75 -9.73 9.43 4.32
CA THR A 75 -10.75 8.38 4.31
C THR A 75 -10.12 7.02 4.63
N ILE A 76 -10.92 5.95 4.66
CA ILE A 76 -10.44 4.59 4.87
C ILE A 76 -10.96 3.63 3.79
N THR A 77 -10.24 2.53 3.58
CA THR A 77 -10.73 1.35 2.87
C THR A 77 -10.93 0.22 3.89
N PRO A 78 -12.17 -0.08 4.30
CA PRO A 78 -12.44 -1.15 5.25
C PRO A 78 -12.51 -2.51 4.55
N ILE A 79 -11.83 -3.52 5.11
CA ILE A 79 -11.84 -4.91 4.62
C ILE A 79 -12.30 -5.83 5.74
N ALA A 80 -13.61 -6.12 5.77
CA ALA A 80 -14.21 -7.00 6.77
C ALA A 80 -14.22 -8.46 6.34
N ARG A 81 -14.03 -9.37 7.29
CA ARG A 81 -14.09 -10.83 7.10
C ARG A 81 -14.46 -11.55 8.39
N LYS A 82 -14.79 -12.83 8.28
CA LYS A 82 -14.77 -13.77 9.42
C LYS A 82 -13.41 -14.44 9.54
N LYS A 83 -12.94 -14.64 10.76
CA LYS A 83 -11.71 -15.39 11.10
C LYS A 83 -12.05 -16.40 12.20
N GLY A 84 -12.31 -17.65 11.80
CA GLY A 84 -12.93 -18.63 12.68
C GLY A 84 -14.31 -18.15 13.14
N ASP A 85 -14.54 -18.16 14.46
CA ASP A 85 -15.78 -17.68 15.07
C ASP A 85 -15.82 -16.16 15.32
N LYS A 86 -14.69 -15.46 15.09
CA LYS A 86 -14.56 -14.01 15.28
C LYS A 86 -14.77 -13.22 14.00
N TYR A 87 -15.02 -11.92 14.16
CA TYR A 87 -15.02 -10.94 13.10
C TYR A 87 -13.69 -10.19 13.09
N GLN A 88 -13.20 -9.87 11.89
CA GLN A 88 -11.97 -9.11 11.71
C GLN A 88 -12.18 -8.07 10.62
N ILE A 89 -11.70 -6.85 10.86
CA ILE A 89 -11.73 -5.76 9.89
C ILE A 89 -10.34 -5.10 9.82
N ASP A 90 -9.80 -4.97 8.61
CA ASP A 90 -8.62 -4.14 8.36
C ASP A 90 -9.08 -2.76 7.89
N LEU A 91 -8.71 -1.72 8.61
CA LEU A 91 -8.96 -0.32 8.28
C LEU A 91 -7.70 0.26 7.66
N VAL A 92 -7.69 0.37 6.34
CA VAL A 92 -6.55 0.92 5.59
C VAL A 92 -6.74 2.42 5.43
N LEU A 93 -5.86 3.22 6.03
CA LEU A 93 -5.93 4.67 6.00
C LEU A 93 -5.52 5.21 4.63
N ARG A 94 -6.25 6.23 4.16
CA ARG A 94 -6.05 6.88 2.86
C ARG A 94 -6.05 8.40 3.03
N ASN A 95 -5.29 9.07 2.18
CA ASN A 95 -5.32 10.51 2.00
C ASN A 95 -5.20 10.82 0.50
N ASN A 96 -6.19 11.53 -0.06
CA ASN A 96 -6.28 11.82 -1.49
C ASN A 96 -5.71 13.19 -1.89
N ARG A 97 -4.95 13.82 -1.00
CA ARG A 97 -4.39 15.16 -1.24
C ARG A 97 -3.33 15.11 -2.33
N THR A 98 -3.35 16.13 -3.18
CA THR A 98 -2.35 16.37 -4.23
C THR A 98 -1.46 17.55 -3.85
N SER A 99 -0.34 17.72 -4.57
CA SER A 99 0.52 18.91 -4.51
C SER A 99 1.05 19.24 -5.90
N ASP A 100 1.69 20.41 -6.07
CA ASP A 100 2.35 20.75 -7.34
C ASP A 100 3.44 19.74 -7.71
N GLN A 101 4.13 19.19 -6.71
CA GLN A 101 5.13 18.13 -6.89
C GLN A 101 4.47 16.78 -7.23
N TYR A 102 3.32 16.49 -6.63
CA TYR A 102 2.59 15.23 -6.79
C TYR A 102 1.15 15.48 -7.27
N PRO A 103 0.97 15.82 -8.56
CA PRO A 103 -0.35 16.16 -9.11
C PRO A 103 -1.30 14.96 -9.13
N ASP A 104 -0.77 13.74 -9.24
CA ASP A 104 -1.55 12.50 -9.19
C ASP A 104 -1.88 12.06 -7.75
N GLY A 105 -1.32 12.72 -6.73
CA GLY A 105 -1.53 12.43 -5.29
C GLY A 105 -0.23 12.28 -4.51
N ILE A 106 -0.15 12.87 -3.32
CA ILE A 106 1.00 12.72 -2.41
C ILE A 106 1.16 11.25 -2.01
N PHE A 107 0.04 10.58 -1.74
CA PHE A 107 -0.05 9.16 -1.35
C PHE A 107 -0.62 8.31 -2.48
N HIS A 108 0.05 8.36 -3.63
CA HIS A 108 -0.28 7.64 -4.86
C HIS A 108 1.01 7.12 -5.49
N PRO A 109 1.03 6.04 -6.30
CA PRO A 109 2.24 5.65 -7.04
C PRO A 109 2.96 6.84 -7.68
N HIS A 110 4.25 6.97 -7.40
CA HIS A 110 5.06 8.08 -7.92
C HIS A 110 5.64 7.75 -9.30
N GLN A 111 6.17 8.78 -9.97
CA GLN A 111 6.63 8.70 -11.37
C GLN A 111 7.61 7.55 -11.62
N GLU A 112 8.48 7.25 -10.65
CA GLU A 112 9.47 6.16 -10.73
C GLU A 112 8.85 4.77 -10.87
N SER A 113 7.57 4.62 -10.50
CA SER A 113 6.82 3.36 -10.54
C SER A 113 5.78 3.31 -11.67
N HIS A 114 5.51 4.44 -12.35
CA HIS A 114 4.47 4.56 -13.38
C HIS A 114 4.69 3.64 -14.59
N HIS A 115 5.94 3.28 -14.86
CA HIS A 115 6.26 2.32 -15.92
C HIS A 115 5.59 0.94 -15.67
N ILE A 116 5.43 0.54 -14.40
CA ILE A 116 4.72 -0.67 -13.96
C ILE A 116 3.24 -0.37 -13.69
N LYS A 117 2.95 0.61 -12.82
CA LYS A 117 1.59 0.92 -12.37
C LYS A 117 1.46 2.41 -12.10
N LYS A 118 0.51 3.04 -12.80
CA LYS A 118 0.17 4.47 -12.62
C LYS A 118 -1.23 4.67 -12.01
N GLU A 119 -2.15 3.76 -12.27
CA GLU A 119 -3.55 3.93 -11.87
C GLU A 119 -3.72 3.70 -10.36
N ASN A 120 -4.85 4.15 -9.83
CA ASN A 120 -5.17 4.07 -8.39
C ASN A 120 -5.09 2.65 -7.85
N ILE A 121 -4.78 2.55 -6.55
CA ILE A 121 -4.70 1.28 -5.80
C ILE A 121 -6.10 0.86 -5.37
N GLY A 122 -6.66 -0.12 -6.07
CA GLY A 122 -7.96 -0.71 -5.80
C GLY A 122 -7.96 -1.70 -4.63
N LEU A 123 -9.15 -2.23 -4.32
CA LEU A 123 -9.38 -3.07 -3.14
C LEU A 123 -8.51 -4.34 -3.12
N ILE A 124 -8.34 -5.02 -4.26
CA ILE A 124 -7.60 -6.28 -4.26
C ILE A 124 -6.09 -6.06 -4.16
N GLU A 125 -5.61 -4.91 -4.64
CA GLU A 125 -4.22 -4.46 -4.49
C GLU A 125 -3.91 -4.12 -3.04
N VAL A 126 -4.85 -3.45 -2.35
CA VAL A 126 -4.78 -3.26 -0.89
C VAL A 126 -4.63 -4.59 -0.16
N MET A 127 -5.35 -5.61 -0.61
CA MET A 127 -5.31 -6.95 -0.01
C MET A 127 -4.05 -7.76 -0.40
N GLY A 128 -3.23 -7.25 -1.31
CA GLY A 128 -1.93 -7.82 -1.70
C GLY A 128 -1.90 -8.58 -3.02
N LEU A 129 -2.93 -8.45 -3.87
CA LEU A 129 -2.90 -8.98 -5.24
C LEU A 129 -2.66 -7.86 -6.25
N ALA A 130 -1.65 -8.00 -7.10
CA ALA A 130 -1.38 -7.02 -8.15
C ALA A 130 -2.38 -7.14 -9.31
N ILE A 131 -3.09 -6.06 -9.63
CA ILE A 131 -3.68 -5.85 -10.96
C ILE A 131 -2.71 -4.99 -11.75
N LEU A 132 -2.13 -5.57 -12.79
CA LEU A 132 -1.20 -4.86 -13.66
C LEU A 132 -1.89 -4.44 -14.97
N PRO A 133 -1.47 -3.32 -15.58
CA PRO A 133 -2.00 -2.89 -16.87
C PRO A 133 -1.83 -3.98 -17.94
N ALA A 134 -2.84 -4.17 -18.80
CA ALA A 134 -2.80 -5.21 -19.84
C ALA A 134 -1.57 -5.09 -20.76
N ARG A 135 -1.14 -3.85 -21.07
CA ARG A 135 0.08 -3.55 -21.84
C ARG A 135 1.34 -4.20 -21.27
N LEU A 136 1.40 -4.36 -19.93
CA LEU A 136 2.61 -4.78 -19.25
C LEU A 136 2.94 -6.24 -19.58
N LYS A 137 1.95 -7.05 -19.95
CA LYS A 137 2.17 -8.42 -20.40
C LYS A 137 3.08 -8.48 -21.63
N ASP A 138 2.75 -7.69 -22.66
CA ASP A 138 3.48 -7.67 -23.91
C ASP A 138 4.83 -6.95 -23.75
N GLU A 139 4.86 -5.89 -22.93
CA GLU A 139 6.09 -5.17 -22.58
C GLU A 139 7.08 -6.06 -21.84
N LEU A 140 6.65 -6.87 -20.86
CA LEU A 140 7.53 -7.79 -20.12
C LEU A 140 8.04 -8.93 -21.00
N GLN A 141 7.24 -9.41 -21.95
CA GLN A 141 7.70 -10.42 -22.91
C GLN A 141 8.83 -9.87 -23.80
N LEU A 142 8.66 -8.66 -24.35
CA LEU A 142 9.71 -8.01 -25.13
C LEU A 142 10.94 -7.68 -24.28
N LEU A 143 10.73 -7.25 -23.04
CA LEU A 143 11.82 -6.96 -22.11
C LEU A 143 12.63 -8.22 -21.79
N SER A 144 11.99 -9.38 -21.67
CA SER A 144 12.66 -10.68 -21.51
C SER A 144 13.59 -10.97 -22.69
N ASP A 145 13.12 -10.78 -23.92
CA ASP A 145 13.94 -10.99 -25.12
C ASP A 145 15.11 -9.99 -25.21
N CYS A 146 14.90 -8.74 -24.78
CA CYS A 146 15.97 -7.73 -24.65
C CYS A 146 17.02 -8.11 -23.60
N LEU A 147 16.59 -8.64 -22.45
CA LEU A 147 17.49 -9.07 -21.36
C LEU A 147 18.32 -10.29 -21.75
N LEU A 148 17.79 -11.16 -22.62
CA LEU A 148 18.49 -12.28 -23.22
C LEU A 148 19.35 -11.88 -24.43
N ASN A 149 19.45 -10.59 -24.74
CA ASN A 149 20.20 -10.06 -25.88
C ASN A 149 19.77 -10.66 -27.24
N LYS A 150 18.50 -11.08 -27.37
CA LYS A 150 17.91 -11.60 -28.62
C LYS A 150 17.51 -10.48 -29.57
N ILE A 151 17.10 -9.35 -28.99
CA ILE A 151 16.65 -8.14 -29.68
C ILE A 151 17.22 -6.91 -28.95
N ASN A 152 17.29 -5.77 -29.63
CA ASN A 152 17.79 -4.53 -29.03
C ASN A 152 16.63 -3.69 -28.48
N ILE A 153 16.70 -3.32 -27.20
CA ILE A 153 15.66 -2.52 -26.53
C ILE A 153 15.38 -1.18 -27.22
N LYS A 154 16.38 -0.58 -27.88
CA LYS A 154 16.23 0.71 -28.57
C LYS A 154 15.33 0.65 -29.80
N ASP A 155 15.03 -0.54 -30.30
CA ASP A 155 14.15 -0.74 -31.45
C ASP A 155 12.66 -0.72 -31.06
N TYR A 156 12.35 -0.64 -29.75
CA TYR A 156 10.99 -0.74 -29.21
C TYR A 156 10.63 0.50 -28.38
N PRO A 157 10.04 1.55 -28.98
CA PRO A 157 9.66 2.79 -28.28
C PRO A 157 8.78 2.57 -27.04
N GLN A 158 7.92 1.54 -27.05
CA GLN A 158 7.09 1.19 -25.88
C GLN A 158 7.90 0.77 -24.64
N LEU A 159 9.16 0.34 -24.83
CA LEU A 159 10.07 -0.04 -23.74
C LEU A 159 10.91 1.14 -23.22
N GLU A 160 10.82 2.33 -23.83
CA GLU A 160 11.62 3.50 -23.44
C GLU A 160 11.48 3.82 -21.94
N LYS A 161 10.25 3.79 -21.41
CA LYS A 161 9.95 3.98 -19.98
C LYS A 161 10.49 2.89 -19.05
N HIS A 162 10.93 1.75 -19.58
CA HIS A 162 11.55 0.66 -18.83
C HIS A 162 13.08 0.67 -18.95
N TYR A 163 13.68 1.56 -19.73
CA TYR A 163 15.11 1.49 -20.07
C TYR A 163 16.03 1.56 -18.85
N ASP A 164 15.77 2.48 -17.91
CA ASP A 164 16.57 2.58 -16.68
C ASP A 164 16.42 1.33 -15.80
N TRP A 165 15.21 0.75 -15.78
CA TRP A 165 14.96 -0.48 -15.04
C TRP A 165 15.63 -1.69 -15.71
N TYR A 166 15.62 -1.75 -17.04
CA TYR A 166 16.35 -2.74 -17.83
C TYR A 166 17.86 -2.74 -17.50
N LEU A 167 18.47 -1.55 -17.48
CA LEU A 167 19.89 -1.42 -17.14
C LEU A 167 20.20 -1.88 -15.72
N LYS A 168 19.32 -1.56 -14.75
CA LYS A 168 19.45 -2.06 -13.37
C LYS A 168 19.38 -3.58 -13.29
N LEU A 169 18.45 -4.20 -14.01
CA LEU A 169 18.33 -5.67 -14.02
C LEU A 169 19.58 -6.36 -14.60
N LEU A 170 20.21 -5.76 -15.61
CA LEU A 170 21.48 -6.29 -16.17
C LEU A 170 22.67 -6.13 -15.21
N ASP A 171 22.68 -5.09 -14.39
CA ASP A 171 23.72 -4.85 -13.39
C ASP A 171 23.56 -5.78 -12.17
N GLU A 172 22.32 -6.00 -11.74
CA GLU A 172 22.00 -6.80 -10.54
C GLU A 172 22.05 -8.31 -10.77
N PHE A 173 21.76 -8.77 -12.00
CA PHE A 173 21.58 -10.19 -12.27
C PHE A 173 22.34 -10.70 -13.50
N THR A 174 22.79 -11.94 -13.43
CA THR A 174 23.20 -12.69 -14.62
C THR A 174 21.96 -13.36 -15.23
N ILE A 175 21.47 -12.80 -16.33
CA ILE A 175 20.24 -13.27 -16.98
C ILE A 175 20.53 -14.46 -17.90
N THR A 176 19.68 -15.48 -17.82
CA THR A 176 19.67 -16.67 -18.67
C THR A 176 18.23 -17.02 -19.08
N GLU A 177 18.07 -17.87 -20.10
CA GLU A 177 16.73 -18.30 -20.54
C GLU A 177 15.94 -19.00 -19.42
N ASP A 178 16.65 -19.68 -18.52
CA ASP A 178 16.04 -20.43 -17.42
C ASP A 178 15.54 -19.52 -16.29
N ASN A 179 16.16 -18.35 -16.08
CA ASN A 179 15.87 -17.50 -14.91
C ASN A 179 15.15 -16.18 -15.23
N VAL A 180 15.16 -15.71 -16.48
CA VAL A 180 14.67 -14.36 -16.85
C VAL A 180 13.21 -14.13 -16.44
N THR A 181 12.37 -15.15 -16.53
CA THR A 181 10.94 -15.05 -16.19
C THR A 181 10.75 -14.84 -14.68
N ASP A 182 11.49 -15.57 -13.85
CA ASP A 182 11.39 -15.46 -12.40
C ASP A 182 12.00 -14.13 -11.91
N ILE A 183 13.12 -13.70 -12.51
CA ILE A 183 13.74 -12.39 -12.22
C ILE A 183 12.75 -11.27 -12.55
N LEU A 184 12.14 -11.27 -13.73
CA LEU A 184 11.16 -10.25 -14.10
C LEU A 184 9.96 -10.26 -13.16
N LYS A 185 9.46 -11.44 -12.79
CA LYS A 185 8.34 -11.58 -11.87
C LYS A 185 8.67 -11.03 -10.48
N GLU A 186 9.84 -11.34 -9.95
CA GLU A 186 10.32 -10.82 -8.67
C GLU A 186 10.52 -9.31 -8.72
N ALA A 187 11.18 -8.80 -9.76
CA ALA A 187 11.42 -7.38 -9.94
C ALA A 187 10.11 -6.58 -10.10
N VAL A 188 9.11 -7.13 -10.81
CA VAL A 188 7.76 -6.55 -10.86
C VAL A 188 7.10 -6.55 -9.48
N ALA A 189 7.24 -7.63 -8.71
CA ALA A 189 6.70 -7.70 -7.36
C ALA A 189 7.33 -6.64 -6.44
N ILE A 190 8.65 -6.45 -6.50
CA ILE A 190 9.37 -5.41 -5.76
C ILE A 190 8.82 -4.02 -6.13
N LYS A 191 8.70 -3.72 -7.43
CA LYS A 191 8.12 -2.45 -7.89
C LYS A 191 6.68 -2.26 -7.45
N PHE A 192 5.89 -3.33 -7.43
CA PHE A 192 4.53 -3.27 -6.93
C PHE A 192 4.45 -3.03 -5.42
N VAL A 193 5.41 -3.52 -4.63
CA VAL A 193 5.53 -3.15 -3.20
C VAL A 193 5.80 -1.65 -3.08
N THR A 194 6.75 -1.10 -3.83
CA THR A 194 7.02 0.35 -3.85
C THR A 194 5.77 1.16 -4.19
N VAL A 195 4.98 0.73 -5.18
CA VAL A 195 3.69 1.34 -5.53
C VAL A 195 2.72 1.39 -4.34
N LEU A 196 2.68 0.35 -3.50
CA LEU A 196 1.85 0.34 -2.31
C LEU A 196 2.45 1.20 -1.20
N GLU A 197 3.77 1.24 -1.04
CA GLU A 197 4.49 2.06 -0.06
C GLU A 197 4.33 3.56 -0.36
N ASP A 198 4.35 3.96 -1.63
CA ASP A 198 4.04 5.32 -2.09
C ASP A 198 2.65 5.73 -1.60
N ALA A 199 1.68 4.82 -1.69
CA ALA A 199 0.29 5.03 -1.29
C ALA A 199 0.03 4.92 0.23
N GLY A 200 1.00 4.48 1.03
CA GLY A 200 0.91 4.46 2.49
C GLY A 200 1.04 5.86 3.09
N VAL A 201 0.12 6.25 3.97
CA VAL A 201 0.10 7.60 4.59
C VAL A 201 1.13 7.73 5.72
N PHE A 202 1.20 6.72 6.58
CA PHE A 202 2.29 6.49 7.51
C PHE A 202 3.24 5.46 6.88
N LYS A 203 4.49 5.86 6.62
CA LYS A 203 5.49 5.01 5.98
C LYS A 203 5.90 3.85 6.88
N MET A 204 6.31 2.72 6.29
CA MET A 204 6.77 1.54 7.05
C MET A 204 8.22 1.68 7.51
N ASP A 205 8.51 2.82 8.13
CA ASP A 205 9.74 3.11 8.86
C ASP A 205 9.40 3.38 10.34
N GLN A 206 10.43 3.62 11.16
CA GLN A 206 10.23 3.86 12.59
C GLN A 206 9.32 5.07 12.86
N GLN A 207 9.48 6.16 12.12
CA GLN A 207 8.70 7.39 12.32
C GLN A 207 7.22 7.16 11.99
N GLY A 208 6.93 6.50 10.88
CA GLY A 208 5.56 6.22 10.46
C GLY A 208 4.88 5.17 11.34
N ILE A 209 5.58 4.13 11.76
CA ILE A 209 5.04 3.13 12.70
C ILE A 209 4.70 3.78 14.05
N ASP A 210 5.59 4.62 14.58
CA ASP A 210 5.37 5.33 15.84
C ASP A 210 4.20 6.31 15.71
N ALA A 211 4.14 7.09 14.63
CA ALA A 211 3.05 8.04 14.40
C ALA A 211 1.70 7.36 14.20
N LEU A 212 1.64 6.23 13.48
CA LEU A 212 0.42 5.44 13.34
C LEU A 212 -0.02 4.87 14.70
N THR A 213 0.93 4.36 15.49
CA THR A 213 0.64 3.85 16.84
C THR A 213 0.10 4.97 17.74
N SER A 214 0.75 6.13 17.76
CA SER A 214 0.29 7.30 18.51
C SER A 214 -1.07 7.82 18.06
N PHE A 215 -1.36 7.79 16.75
CA PHE A 215 -2.69 8.10 16.25
C PHE A 215 -3.73 7.15 16.83
N VAL A 216 -3.50 5.83 16.81
CA VAL A 216 -4.44 4.87 17.39
C VAL A 216 -4.62 5.11 18.89
N GLU A 217 -3.53 5.29 19.64
CA GLU A 217 -3.59 5.56 21.08
C GLU A 217 -4.39 6.83 21.41
N MET A 218 -4.21 7.91 20.65
CA MET A 218 -4.98 9.15 20.77
C MET A 218 -6.49 8.89 20.59
N VAL A 219 -6.86 8.14 19.54
CA VAL A 219 -8.26 7.75 19.30
C VAL A 219 -8.83 6.94 20.46
N LEU A 220 -8.04 6.03 21.05
CA LEU A 220 -8.49 5.21 22.17
C LEU A 220 -8.73 6.06 23.42
N LYS A 221 -7.85 7.02 23.72
CA LYS A 221 -7.99 7.97 24.84
C LYS A 221 -9.14 8.97 24.66
N GLY A 222 -9.64 9.14 23.43
CA GLY A 222 -10.67 10.13 23.11
C GLY A 222 -10.15 11.56 23.03
N GLU A 223 -8.87 11.70 22.68
CA GLU A 223 -8.17 12.98 22.46
C GLU A 223 -8.33 13.49 21.02
#